data_AF-A0A6I5QZL7-F1
#
_entry.id   AF-A0A6I5QZL7-F1
#
_cell.length_a   1.000
_cell.length_b   1.000
_cell.length_c   1.000
_cell.angle_alpha   90.00
_cell.angle_beta   90.00
_cell.angle_gamma   90.00
#
_symmetry.space_group_name_H-M   'P 1'
#
loop_
_entity.id
_entity.type
_entity.pdbx_description
1 polymer ?
#
loop_
_entity_poly.entity_id
_entity_poly.type
_entity_poly.pdbx_seq_one_letter_code
_entity_poly.pdbx_strand_id
1 'polypeptide(L)'
;MTHLKRPKGLKGRVYIPGALLMLSLVSHGLILKIPVPQLSQPETPSESPLPQPEDIAVVILPEQEAPAAAVPDLPETLPPSDVRPETVSPAAAIPAPEPAAIPPEPSLPEETAAPTEPEIDPSVPSDDAPVDDATTPSYSDPDPPAPVGPLATYGDEFPHHANAVGGCFGLAECRRVSGEGSYRNVARSLIADLEVNGYGVKLRDDLDDTGRWVYELTVPGSASSPQYLIVFSDIDGSAVYVMSDQVLTLNELQALNAQTSSNHQAG
;
A
#
# COMPACT_ATOMS: atom_id res chain seq x y z
N MET A 1 3.28 -55.76 -9.30
CA MET A 1 1.84 -55.74 -8.92
C MET A 1 1.73 -55.95 -7.42
N THR A 2 1.75 -54.86 -6.65
CA THR A 2 1.71 -54.88 -5.19
C THR A 2 0.41 -54.25 -4.72
N HIS A 3 -0.49 -55.08 -4.20
CA HIS A 3 -1.79 -54.68 -3.67
C HIS A 3 -1.63 -53.87 -2.38
N LEU A 4 -1.77 -52.55 -2.45
CA LEU A 4 -1.92 -51.70 -1.27
C LEU A 4 -3.39 -51.70 -0.80
N LYS A 5 -3.59 -52.32 0.37
CA LYS A 5 -4.87 -52.48 1.06
C LYS A 5 -5.21 -51.17 1.78
N ARG A 6 -6.26 -50.47 1.34
CA ARG A 6 -6.76 -49.24 2.00
C ARG A 6 -7.31 -49.58 3.40
N PRO A 7 -6.90 -48.87 4.47
CA PRO A 7 -7.53 -49.01 5.78
C PRO A 7 -8.93 -48.36 5.77
N LYS A 8 -9.88 -49.08 6.36
CA LYS A 8 -11.28 -48.66 6.53
C LYS A 8 -11.39 -47.62 7.65
N GLY A 9 -12.33 -46.70 7.46
CA GLY A 9 -12.46 -45.43 8.16
C GLY A 9 -12.57 -45.50 9.69
N LEU A 10 -11.86 -44.58 10.34
CA LEU A 10 -12.19 -44.09 11.67
C LEU A 10 -13.23 -42.98 11.53
N LYS A 11 -14.50 -43.29 11.79
CA LYS A 11 -15.52 -42.27 12.08
C LYS A 11 -15.34 -41.81 13.52
N GLY A 12 -14.37 -40.92 13.76
CA GLY A 12 -14.24 -40.18 15.00
C GLY A 12 -15.11 -38.94 14.94
N ARG A 13 -16.24 -38.91 15.66
CA ARG A 13 -16.93 -37.65 15.99
C ARG A 13 -16.01 -36.89 16.93
N VAL A 14 -15.22 -35.97 16.39
CA VAL A 14 -14.38 -35.10 17.21
C VAL A 14 -15.25 -33.94 17.71
N TYR A 15 -15.64 -33.99 18.98
CA TYR A 15 -16.25 -32.88 19.69
C TYR A 15 -15.13 -31.88 20.06
N ILE A 16 -14.82 -30.93 19.16
CA ILE A 16 -13.81 -29.87 19.37
C ILE A 16 -14.37 -28.46 19.68
N PRO A 17 -15.66 -28.19 20.00
CA PRO A 17 -16.04 -26.79 20.25
C PRO A 17 -15.61 -26.29 21.64
N GLY A 18 -15.53 -27.17 22.65
CA GLY A 18 -15.26 -26.75 24.03
C GLY A 18 -13.78 -26.58 24.38
N ALA A 19 -12.91 -27.49 23.90
CA ALA A 19 -11.49 -27.47 24.26
C ALA A 19 -10.72 -26.31 23.61
N LEU A 20 -11.09 -25.91 22.39
CA LEU A 20 -10.48 -24.76 21.70
C LEU A 20 -10.85 -23.42 22.36
N LEU A 21 -12.07 -23.27 22.86
CA LEU A 21 -12.49 -22.06 23.57
C LEU A 21 -11.74 -21.88 24.89
N MET A 22 -11.51 -22.96 25.65
CA MET A 22 -10.71 -22.90 26.88
C MET A 22 -9.23 -22.61 26.59
N LEU A 23 -8.67 -23.15 25.50
CA LEU A 23 -7.29 -22.83 25.11
C LEU A 23 -7.13 -21.34 24.76
N SER A 24 -8.11 -20.76 24.05
CA SER A 24 -8.11 -19.34 23.68
C SER A 24 -8.11 -18.43 24.91
N LEU A 25 -8.93 -18.72 25.93
CA LEU A 25 -8.97 -17.92 27.16
C LEU A 25 -7.66 -17.95 27.96
N VAL A 26 -6.97 -19.10 28.00
CA VAL A 26 -5.66 -19.22 28.66
C VAL A 26 -4.56 -18.48 27.89
N SER A 27 -4.59 -18.53 26.56
CA SER A 27 -3.63 -17.80 25.71
C SER A 27 -3.74 -16.29 25.87
N HIS A 28 -4.95 -15.73 25.95
CA HIS A 28 -5.11 -14.28 26.15
C HIS A 28 -4.79 -13.82 27.57
N GLY A 29 -5.01 -14.67 28.59
CA GLY A 29 -4.66 -14.36 29.97
C GLY A 29 -3.15 -14.26 30.25
N LEU A 30 -2.32 -14.97 29.46
CA LEU A 30 -0.86 -14.97 29.64
C LEU A 30 -0.19 -13.70 29.07
N ILE A 31 -0.80 -13.05 28.08
CA ILE A 31 -0.23 -11.85 27.41
C ILE A 31 -0.24 -10.63 28.34
N LEU A 32 -1.18 -10.55 29.29
CA LEU A 32 -1.26 -9.44 30.26
C LEU A 32 -0.22 -9.51 31.39
N LYS A 33 0.58 -10.58 31.47
CA LYS A 33 1.61 -10.75 32.50
C LYS A 33 3.05 -10.59 31.98
N ILE A 34 3.23 -10.21 30.71
CA ILE A 34 4.56 -9.87 30.22
C ILE A 34 4.93 -8.50 30.83
N PRO A 35 5.96 -8.42 31.69
CA PRO A 35 6.43 -7.14 32.21
C PRO A 35 6.83 -6.29 31.01
N VAL A 36 6.13 -5.17 30.82
CA VAL A 36 6.48 -4.17 29.80
C VAL A 36 7.95 -3.82 30.04
N PRO A 37 8.87 -4.09 29.08
CA PRO A 37 10.24 -3.61 29.20
C PRO A 37 10.13 -2.08 29.31
N GLN A 38 10.55 -1.55 30.45
CA GLN A 38 10.66 -0.11 30.60
C GLN A 38 11.59 0.36 29.49
N LEU A 39 11.01 1.06 28.50
CA LEU A 39 11.76 1.91 27.60
C LEU A 39 12.61 2.80 28.48
N SER A 40 13.91 2.56 28.45
CA SER A 40 14.93 3.41 29.03
C SER A 40 14.55 4.85 28.70
N GLN A 41 14.26 5.63 29.73
CA GLN A 41 14.14 7.07 29.59
C GLN A 41 15.36 7.57 28.82
N PRO A 42 15.20 8.42 27.79
CA PRO A 42 16.34 9.10 27.21
C PRO A 42 16.99 9.90 28.33
N GLU A 43 18.24 9.54 28.61
CA GLU A 43 19.08 10.25 29.56
C GLU A 43 19.11 11.72 29.15
N THR A 44 18.72 12.58 30.09
CA THR A 44 18.90 14.02 30.02
C THR A 44 20.33 14.29 29.55
N PRO A 45 20.55 15.05 28.44
CA PRO A 45 21.90 15.36 28.01
C PRO A 45 22.59 16.14 29.13
N SER A 46 23.65 15.53 29.67
CA SER A 46 24.58 16.20 30.54
C SER A 46 25.12 17.42 29.81
N GLU A 47 24.87 18.59 30.41
CA GLU A 47 25.39 19.89 30.02
C GLU A 47 26.92 19.79 29.87
N SER A 48 27.38 19.71 28.62
CA SER A 48 28.79 19.92 28.26
C SER A 48 29.00 21.41 28.01
N PRO A 49 30.14 22.00 28.42
CA PRO A 49 30.36 23.43 28.34
C PRO A 49 30.44 23.88 26.88
N LEU A 50 29.68 24.93 26.54
CA LEU A 50 29.73 25.59 25.23
C LEU A 50 31.17 26.00 24.85
N PRO A 51 31.62 25.72 23.61
CA PRO A 51 32.68 26.50 22.99
C PRO A 51 32.16 27.93 22.67
N GLN A 52 33.01 28.92 22.92
CA GLN A 52 32.72 30.34 22.75
C GLN A 52 32.40 30.66 21.27
N PRO A 53 31.41 31.53 20.99
CA PRO A 53 31.13 31.97 19.64
C PRO A 53 32.22 32.94 19.17
N GLU A 54 32.95 32.55 18.12
CA GLU A 54 33.80 33.45 17.35
C GLU A 54 32.92 34.41 16.52
N ASP A 55 33.31 35.67 16.45
CA ASP A 55 32.61 36.80 15.84
C ASP A 55 32.06 36.51 14.43
N ILE A 56 30.73 36.33 14.33
CA ILE A 56 30.03 36.32 13.05
C ILE A 56 29.82 37.77 12.62
N ALA A 57 30.59 38.21 11.62
CA ALA A 57 30.40 39.50 10.96
C ALA A 57 29.08 39.51 10.19
N VAL A 58 28.05 40.16 10.76
CA VAL A 58 26.77 40.40 10.11
C VAL A 58 26.97 41.45 8.99
N VAL A 59 27.00 40.98 7.75
CA VAL A 59 26.92 41.85 6.56
C VAL A 59 25.45 42.18 6.30
N ILE A 60 25.04 43.39 6.69
CA ILE A 60 23.71 43.93 6.42
C ILE A 60 23.66 44.33 4.94
N LEU A 61 22.82 43.63 4.15
CA LEU A 61 22.46 44.05 2.80
C LEU A 61 21.53 45.27 2.87
N PRO A 62 21.76 46.35 2.11
CA PRO A 62 20.86 47.50 2.09
C PRO A 62 19.50 47.11 1.49
N GLU A 63 18.45 47.46 2.21
CA GLU A 63 17.05 47.29 1.85
C GLU A 63 16.73 48.12 0.60
N GLN A 64 16.34 47.45 -0.48
CA GLN A 64 15.98 48.10 -1.74
C GLN A 64 14.51 48.54 -1.66
N GLU A 65 14.32 49.84 -1.47
CA GLU A 65 13.03 50.54 -1.46
C GLU A 65 12.29 50.35 -2.80
N ALA A 66 11.09 49.75 -2.74
CA ALA A 66 10.24 49.56 -3.90
C ALA A 66 9.54 50.88 -4.29
N PRO A 67 9.37 51.18 -5.59
CA PRO A 67 8.69 52.40 -6.03
C PRO A 67 7.21 52.40 -5.64
N ALA A 68 6.78 53.48 -5.00
CA ALA A 68 5.39 53.76 -4.68
C ALA A 68 4.51 53.82 -5.94
N ALA A 69 3.66 52.83 -6.13
CA ALA A 69 2.51 52.93 -7.02
C ALA A 69 1.38 53.67 -6.30
N ALA A 70 1.00 54.82 -6.83
CA ALA A 70 -0.11 55.63 -6.34
C ALA A 70 -1.43 54.85 -6.41
N VAL A 71 -2.08 54.65 -5.27
CA VAL A 71 -3.47 54.16 -5.19
C VAL A 71 -4.40 55.37 -5.05
N PRO A 72 -5.45 55.51 -5.88
CA PRO A 72 -6.44 56.57 -5.73
C PRO A 72 -7.30 56.37 -4.48
N ASP A 73 -7.45 57.48 -3.76
CA ASP A 73 -8.34 57.72 -2.62
C ASP A 73 -9.81 57.40 -2.97
N LEU A 74 -10.51 56.61 -2.15
CA LEU A 74 -11.96 56.43 -2.20
C LEU A 74 -12.54 56.49 -0.78
N PRO A 75 -13.60 57.28 -0.53
CA PRO A 75 -14.02 57.61 0.83
C PRO A 75 -14.91 56.55 1.47
N GLU A 76 -14.55 56.24 2.71
CA GLU A 76 -15.36 56.11 3.93
C GLU A 76 -16.90 56.02 3.78
N THR A 77 -17.49 54.96 4.36
CA THR A 77 -18.57 54.99 5.39
C THR A 77 -19.48 53.75 5.26
N LEU A 78 -19.44 52.83 6.23
CA LEU A 78 -20.63 52.04 6.62
C LEU A 78 -20.65 51.78 8.14
N PRO A 79 -21.83 51.84 8.80
CA PRO A 79 -22.01 51.91 10.26
C PRO A 79 -21.83 50.58 11.01
N PRO A 80 -21.72 50.60 12.35
CA PRO A 80 -21.51 49.42 13.19
C PRO A 80 -22.70 48.45 13.13
N SER A 81 -22.42 47.16 12.88
CA SER A 81 -23.41 46.10 13.02
C SER A 81 -23.66 45.81 14.49
N ASP A 82 -24.88 46.13 14.91
CA ASP A 82 -25.48 45.86 16.21
C ASP A 82 -25.45 44.35 16.52
N VAL A 83 -24.78 43.99 17.61
CA VAL A 83 -24.75 42.63 18.14
C VAL A 83 -26.08 42.37 18.83
N ARG A 84 -26.98 41.66 18.15
CA ARG A 84 -28.20 41.12 18.77
C ARG A 84 -27.97 39.65 19.14
N PRO A 85 -28.08 39.25 20.42
CA PRO A 85 -28.10 37.85 20.78
C PRO A 85 -29.40 37.23 20.25
N GLU A 86 -29.30 36.30 19.31
CA GLU A 86 -30.42 35.47 18.91
C GLU A 86 -30.79 34.54 20.07
N THR A 87 -31.99 34.76 20.61
CA THR A 87 -32.67 33.86 21.51
C THR A 87 -32.86 32.51 20.81
N VAL A 88 -32.08 31.52 21.20
CA VAL A 88 -32.23 30.13 20.75
C VAL A 88 -33.62 29.64 21.17
N SER A 89 -34.48 29.42 20.18
CA SER A 89 -35.80 28.82 20.35
C SER A 89 -35.66 27.33 20.72
N PRO A 90 -36.43 26.80 21.68
CA PRO A 90 -36.33 25.41 22.09
C PRO A 90 -36.76 24.45 20.97
N ALA A 91 -36.02 23.36 20.90
CA ALA A 91 -36.07 22.30 19.89
C ALA A 91 -37.49 21.83 19.54
N ALA A 92 -37.80 21.85 18.24
CA ALA A 92 -38.87 21.05 17.68
C ALA A 92 -38.54 19.57 17.87
N ALA A 93 -39.51 18.81 18.38
CA ALA A 93 -39.40 17.38 18.60
C ALA A 93 -39.03 16.64 17.29
N ILE A 94 -37.98 15.82 17.38
CA ILE A 94 -37.57 14.90 16.31
C ILE A 94 -38.73 13.93 16.07
N PRO A 95 -39.29 13.82 14.85
CA PRO A 95 -40.27 12.79 14.54
C PRO A 95 -39.62 11.41 14.64
N ALA A 96 -40.36 10.46 15.22
CA ALA A 96 -39.95 9.07 15.35
C ALA A 96 -39.56 8.47 13.98
N PRO A 97 -38.53 7.61 13.91
CA PRO A 97 -38.12 6.99 12.67
C PRO A 97 -39.25 6.09 12.13
N GLU A 98 -39.69 6.40 10.92
CA GLU A 98 -40.59 5.57 10.13
C GLU A 98 -39.90 4.22 9.84
N PRO A 99 -40.57 3.06 10.00
CA PRO A 99 -39.98 1.78 9.65
C PRO A 99 -39.68 1.75 8.15
N ALA A 100 -38.40 1.75 7.79
CA ALA A 100 -37.96 1.56 6.42
C ALA A 100 -38.54 0.22 5.90
N ALA A 101 -39.29 0.30 4.81
CA ALA A 101 -39.76 -0.86 4.08
C ALA A 101 -38.55 -1.72 3.67
N ILE A 102 -38.58 -3.00 4.05
CA ILE A 102 -37.57 -3.99 3.71
C ILE A 102 -37.53 -4.09 2.17
N PRO A 103 -36.38 -3.87 1.51
CA PRO A 103 -36.27 -4.07 0.08
C PRO A 103 -36.57 -5.54 -0.28
N PRO A 104 -37.22 -5.81 -1.42
CA PRO A 104 -37.49 -7.18 -1.83
C PRO A 104 -36.18 -7.95 -1.99
N GLU A 105 -36.19 -9.16 -1.44
CA GLU A 105 -35.11 -10.14 -1.51
C GLU A 105 -34.70 -10.36 -2.98
N PRO A 106 -33.41 -10.24 -3.33
CA PRO A 106 -32.95 -10.58 -4.67
C PRO A 106 -33.10 -12.08 -4.88
N SER A 107 -34.02 -12.47 -5.75
CA SER A 107 -34.19 -13.83 -6.22
C SER A 107 -32.86 -14.36 -6.75
N LEU A 108 -32.32 -15.39 -6.09
CA LEU A 108 -31.19 -16.18 -6.59
C LEU A 108 -31.57 -16.76 -7.97
N PRO A 109 -30.76 -16.57 -9.02
CA PRO A 109 -30.94 -17.30 -10.26
C PRO A 109 -30.72 -18.80 -10.02
N GLU A 110 -31.66 -19.62 -10.48
CA GLU A 110 -31.54 -21.07 -10.56
C GLU A 110 -30.26 -21.44 -11.34
N GLU A 111 -29.35 -22.13 -10.64
CA GLU A 111 -28.15 -22.74 -11.21
C GLU A 111 -28.57 -23.81 -12.23
N THR A 112 -28.65 -23.39 -13.49
CA THR A 112 -28.96 -24.23 -14.63
C THR A 112 -27.70 -24.93 -15.11
N ALA A 113 -27.78 -26.27 -15.09
CA ALA A 113 -27.05 -27.25 -15.89
C ALA A 113 -25.53 -27.39 -15.70
N ALA A 114 -25.16 -28.63 -15.35
CA ALA A 114 -23.81 -29.15 -15.29
C ALA A 114 -23.02 -28.95 -16.60
N PRO A 115 -21.68 -28.80 -16.52
CA PRO A 115 -20.82 -28.80 -17.70
C PRO A 115 -20.86 -30.18 -18.37
N THR A 116 -21.26 -30.21 -19.64
CA THR A 116 -21.01 -31.34 -20.54
C THR A 116 -19.50 -31.49 -20.73
N GLU A 117 -18.97 -32.64 -20.30
CA GLU A 117 -17.61 -33.10 -20.55
C GLU A 117 -17.35 -33.18 -22.07
N PRO A 118 -16.32 -32.53 -22.63
CA PRO A 118 -15.94 -32.76 -24.01
C PRO A 118 -15.29 -34.15 -24.12
N GLU A 119 -15.92 -35.02 -24.91
CA GLU A 119 -15.32 -36.28 -25.40
C GLU A 119 -13.96 -35.97 -26.05
N ILE A 120 -12.90 -36.42 -25.39
CA ILE A 120 -11.57 -36.52 -26.01
C ILE A 120 -11.60 -37.75 -26.91
N ASP A 121 -11.61 -37.52 -28.22
CA ASP A 121 -11.41 -38.53 -29.26
C ASP A 121 -9.94 -39.02 -29.21
N PRO A 122 -9.67 -40.30 -28.87
CA PRO A 122 -8.33 -40.84 -28.84
C PRO A 122 -8.08 -41.59 -30.15
N SER A 123 -7.65 -40.89 -31.19
CA SER A 123 -7.16 -41.54 -32.42
C SER A 123 -6.24 -40.63 -33.23
N VAL A 124 -4.96 -40.58 -32.83
CA VAL A 124 -3.88 -40.40 -33.80
C VAL A 124 -2.81 -41.48 -33.53
N PRO A 125 -2.60 -42.41 -34.47
CA PRO A 125 -1.56 -43.44 -34.36
C PRO A 125 -0.16 -42.83 -34.52
N SER A 126 0.75 -43.32 -33.68
CA SER A 126 2.19 -43.12 -33.74
C SER A 126 2.75 -43.46 -35.12
N ASP A 127 3.47 -42.51 -35.72
CA ASP A 127 4.43 -42.79 -36.78
C ASP A 127 5.83 -42.70 -36.16
N ASP A 128 6.39 -43.87 -35.92
CA ASP A 128 7.78 -44.12 -35.54
C ASP A 128 8.71 -43.67 -36.68
N ALA A 129 9.52 -42.65 -36.44
CA ALA A 129 10.70 -42.37 -37.24
C ALA A 129 11.93 -42.20 -36.33
N PRO A 130 13.01 -42.97 -36.54
CA PRO A 130 14.22 -42.88 -35.73
C PRO A 130 15.11 -41.78 -36.30
N VAL A 131 15.38 -40.75 -35.51
CA VAL A 131 16.50 -39.84 -35.74
C VAL A 131 17.30 -39.73 -34.45
N ASP A 132 18.42 -40.46 -34.46
CA ASP A 132 19.65 -40.12 -33.76
C ASP A 132 19.93 -38.63 -33.99
N ASP A 133 19.68 -37.81 -32.97
CA ASP A 133 20.46 -36.61 -32.77
C ASP A 133 20.58 -36.38 -31.26
N ALA A 134 21.79 -36.57 -30.75
CA ALA A 134 22.19 -36.21 -29.41
C ALA A 134 22.18 -34.68 -29.26
N THR A 135 20.99 -34.09 -29.24
CA THR A 135 20.80 -32.74 -28.75
C THR A 135 20.80 -32.83 -27.24
N THR A 136 22.00 -32.71 -26.65
CA THR A 136 22.15 -32.24 -25.26
C THR A 136 21.15 -31.10 -25.04
N PRO A 137 20.29 -31.14 -24.01
CA PRO A 137 19.53 -29.95 -23.65
C PRO A 137 20.58 -28.88 -23.35
N SER A 138 20.67 -27.90 -24.26
CA SER A 138 21.34 -26.66 -23.97
C SER A 138 20.60 -26.10 -22.77
N TYR A 139 21.16 -26.33 -21.58
CA TYR A 139 20.92 -25.48 -20.43
C TYR A 139 21.39 -24.11 -20.88
N SER A 140 20.48 -23.37 -21.52
CA SER A 140 20.59 -21.92 -21.54
C SER A 140 20.66 -21.54 -20.08
N ASP A 141 21.85 -21.14 -19.66
CA ASP A 141 22.06 -20.40 -18.42
C ASP A 141 20.90 -19.39 -18.35
N PRO A 142 20.13 -19.34 -17.24
CA PRO A 142 19.02 -18.41 -17.14
C PRO A 142 19.58 -17.02 -17.46
N ASP A 143 19.04 -16.39 -18.51
CA ASP A 143 19.40 -15.03 -18.89
C ASP A 143 19.48 -14.20 -17.60
N PRO A 144 20.59 -13.47 -17.35
CA PRO A 144 20.70 -12.66 -16.16
C PRO A 144 19.45 -11.78 -16.08
N PRO A 145 18.81 -11.68 -14.90
CA PRO A 145 17.57 -10.93 -14.77
C PRO A 145 17.76 -9.56 -15.38
N ALA A 146 16.82 -9.16 -16.24
CA ALA A 146 16.84 -7.85 -16.87
C ALA A 146 17.13 -6.79 -15.79
N PRO A 147 17.95 -5.77 -16.10
CA PRO A 147 18.30 -4.74 -15.13
C PRO A 147 16.99 -4.14 -14.59
N VAL A 148 16.74 -4.35 -13.30
CA VAL A 148 15.54 -3.88 -12.64
C VAL A 148 15.55 -2.35 -12.70
N GLY A 149 14.49 -1.77 -13.27
CA GLY A 149 14.37 -0.32 -13.45
C GLY A 149 14.52 0.45 -12.14
N PRO A 150 15.06 1.68 -12.17
CA PRO A 150 15.19 2.49 -10.97
C PRO A 150 13.81 2.82 -10.37
N LEU A 151 13.76 2.96 -9.05
CA LEU A 151 12.57 3.54 -8.41
C LEU A 151 12.50 5.02 -8.77
N ALA A 152 11.28 5.49 -9.07
CA ALA A 152 11.01 6.90 -9.30
C ALA A 152 10.86 7.61 -7.96
N THR A 153 11.45 8.80 -7.85
CA THR A 153 11.32 9.65 -6.67
C THR A 153 9.90 10.21 -6.58
N TYR A 154 9.34 10.18 -5.38
CA TYR A 154 8.08 10.88 -5.09
C TYR A 154 8.31 12.39 -5.22
N GLY A 155 7.54 13.07 -6.06
CA GLY A 155 7.55 14.54 -6.11
C GLY A 155 7.06 15.15 -4.79
N ASP A 156 7.39 16.41 -4.53
CA ASP A 156 7.01 17.11 -3.28
C ASP A 156 5.49 17.15 -3.04
N GLU A 157 4.71 17.11 -4.13
CA GLU A 157 3.25 17.13 -4.10
C GLU A 157 2.61 15.74 -4.07
N PHE A 158 3.41 14.66 -3.95
CA PHE A 158 2.86 13.32 -3.89
C PHE A 158 2.20 13.07 -2.53
N PRO A 159 0.87 12.80 -2.47
CA PRO A 159 0.21 12.53 -1.21
C PRO A 159 0.67 11.17 -0.65
N HIS A 160 1.24 11.20 0.54
CA HIS A 160 1.59 9.99 1.27
C HIS A 160 0.49 9.59 2.24
N HIS A 161 0.27 8.28 2.37
CA HIS A 161 -0.62 7.75 3.40
C HIS A 161 -0.12 8.15 4.81
N ALA A 162 -1.02 8.58 5.71
CA ALA A 162 -0.68 9.22 6.99
C ALA A 162 0.29 8.41 7.89
N ASN A 163 0.17 7.08 7.86
CA ASN A 163 1.01 6.16 8.65
C ASN A 163 2.13 5.52 7.83
N ALA A 164 2.49 6.09 6.67
CA ALA A 164 3.55 5.56 5.82
C ALA A 164 4.93 5.91 6.38
N VAL A 165 5.76 4.90 6.53
CA VAL A 165 7.17 5.02 6.92
C VAL A 165 8.04 4.72 5.71
N GLY A 166 9.05 5.55 5.47
CA GLY A 166 10.02 5.34 4.39
C GLY A 166 11.06 4.27 4.72
N GLY A 167 11.75 3.77 3.69
CA GLY A 167 12.87 2.86 3.88
C GLY A 167 12.53 1.37 3.85
N CYS A 168 11.40 0.95 3.26
CA CYS A 168 11.15 -0.49 3.16
C CYS A 168 12.19 -1.19 2.29
N PHE A 169 12.60 -2.37 2.73
CA PHE A 169 13.68 -3.15 2.13
C PHE A 169 15.01 -2.39 1.97
N GLY A 170 15.24 -1.31 2.74
CA GLY A 170 16.44 -0.46 2.59
C GLY A 170 16.36 0.56 1.44
N LEU A 171 15.20 0.71 0.79
CA LEU A 171 15.00 1.61 -0.34
C LEU A 171 14.31 2.90 0.12
N ALA A 172 14.91 4.05 -0.18
CA ALA A 172 14.38 5.36 0.21
C ALA A 172 13.01 5.65 -0.43
N GLU A 173 12.87 5.31 -1.71
CA GLU A 173 11.64 5.47 -2.51
C GLU A 173 10.63 4.33 -2.29
N CYS A 174 10.73 3.66 -1.14
CA CYS A 174 9.80 2.62 -0.71
C CYS A 174 9.11 3.05 0.57
N ARG A 175 7.76 2.98 0.57
CA ARG A 175 6.92 3.33 1.72
C ARG A 175 6.19 2.11 2.24
N ARG A 176 6.14 1.95 3.57
CA ARG A 176 5.43 0.87 4.26
C ARG A 176 4.41 1.43 5.24
N VAL A 177 3.20 0.87 5.24
CA VAL A 177 2.13 1.16 6.19
C VAL A 177 1.88 -0.09 7.02
N SER A 178 2.09 0.00 8.34
CA SER A 178 1.89 -1.11 9.27
C SER A 178 0.58 -0.96 10.06
N GLY A 179 0.00 -2.07 10.53
CA GLY A 179 -1.04 -2.08 11.57
C GLY A 179 -2.49 -2.08 11.08
N GLU A 180 -2.90 -1.09 10.28
CA GLU A 180 -4.33 -0.87 9.98
C GLU A 180 -4.67 -0.97 8.50
N GLY A 181 -5.16 -2.13 8.11
CA GLY A 181 -5.87 -2.33 6.85
C GLY A 181 -5.11 -3.16 5.83
N SER A 182 -5.85 -4.01 5.13
CA SER A 182 -5.33 -4.71 3.95
C SER A 182 -4.74 -3.70 2.97
N TYR A 183 -3.70 -4.09 2.22
CA TYR A 183 -3.12 -3.29 1.13
C TYR A 183 -4.16 -2.62 0.20
N ARG A 184 -5.34 -3.26 0.04
CA ARG A 184 -6.48 -2.74 -0.73
C ARG A 184 -7.06 -1.43 -0.17
N ASN A 185 -7.09 -1.27 1.15
CA ASN A 185 -7.58 -0.06 1.80
C ASN A 185 -6.55 1.07 1.62
N VAL A 186 -5.27 0.76 1.82
CA VAL A 186 -4.18 1.71 1.58
C VAL A 186 -4.18 2.18 0.14
N ALA A 187 -4.29 1.25 -0.82
CA ALA A 187 -4.39 1.61 -2.24
C ALA A 187 -5.61 2.50 -2.52
N ARG A 188 -6.81 2.14 -2.02
CA ARG A 188 -8.01 2.96 -2.21
C ARG A 188 -7.87 4.37 -1.65
N SER A 189 -7.32 4.52 -0.44
CA SER A 189 -7.09 5.84 0.16
C SER A 189 -6.09 6.63 -0.68
N LEU A 190 -4.97 6.01 -1.05
CA LEU A 190 -3.91 6.66 -1.81
C LEU A 190 -4.40 7.13 -3.19
N ILE A 191 -5.22 6.32 -3.87
CA ILE A 191 -5.82 6.72 -5.16
C ILE A 191 -6.78 7.89 -4.98
N ALA A 192 -7.64 7.86 -3.97
CA ALA A 192 -8.56 8.96 -3.70
C ALA A 192 -7.79 10.27 -3.44
N ASP A 193 -6.71 10.21 -2.67
CA ASP A 193 -5.86 11.38 -2.40
C ASP A 193 -5.14 11.86 -3.66
N LEU A 194 -4.64 10.96 -4.50
CA LEU A 194 -3.99 11.29 -5.78
C LEU A 194 -4.95 12.00 -6.74
N GLU A 195 -6.17 11.47 -6.91
CA GLU A 195 -7.19 12.07 -7.76
C GLU A 195 -7.59 13.47 -7.29
N VAL A 196 -7.71 13.67 -5.97
CA VAL A 196 -7.98 15.00 -5.37
C VAL A 196 -6.86 16.00 -5.64
N ASN A 197 -5.61 15.54 -5.70
CA ASN A 197 -4.44 16.36 -6.05
C ASN A 197 -4.24 16.50 -7.56
N GLY A 198 -5.20 16.07 -8.39
CA GLY A 198 -5.18 16.28 -9.84
C GLY A 198 -4.34 15.26 -10.61
N TYR A 199 -3.88 14.17 -9.98
CA TYR A 199 -3.24 13.08 -10.69
C TYR A 199 -4.27 12.29 -11.48
N GLY A 200 -3.92 11.95 -12.73
CA GLY A 200 -4.66 10.95 -13.48
C GLY A 200 -4.25 9.56 -13.00
N VAL A 201 -5.21 8.76 -12.54
CA VAL A 201 -4.95 7.38 -12.07
C VAL A 201 -5.73 6.41 -12.93
N LYS A 202 -5.04 5.35 -13.41
CA LYS A 202 -5.67 4.26 -14.13
C LYS A 202 -5.20 2.92 -13.57
N LEU A 203 -6.12 2.13 -13.03
CA LEU A 203 -5.82 0.75 -12.64
C LEU A 203 -5.46 -0.07 -13.88
N ARG A 204 -4.36 -0.82 -13.80
CA ARG A 204 -3.98 -1.80 -14.81
C ARG A 204 -4.53 -3.18 -14.41
N ASP A 205 -4.90 -3.96 -15.43
CA ASP A 205 -5.48 -5.30 -15.26
C ASP A 205 -4.41 -6.41 -15.11
N ASP A 206 -3.14 -6.04 -14.96
CA ASP A 206 -2.00 -6.96 -14.75
C ASP A 206 -1.84 -7.40 -13.28
N LEU A 207 -2.99 -7.67 -12.64
CA LEU A 207 -3.05 -8.32 -11.35
C LEU A 207 -2.45 -9.73 -11.47
N ASP A 208 -1.27 -9.92 -10.91
CA ASP A 208 -0.81 -11.26 -10.56
C ASP A 208 -1.57 -11.72 -9.30
N ASP A 209 -1.80 -13.03 -9.17
CA ASP A 209 -2.46 -13.69 -8.03
C ASP A 209 -1.76 -13.48 -6.66
N THR A 210 -0.70 -12.67 -6.63
CA THR A 210 0.16 -12.38 -5.48
C THR A 210 -0.31 -11.21 -4.61
N GLY A 211 -1.46 -10.61 -4.90
CA GLY A 211 -1.99 -9.50 -4.09
C GLY A 211 -1.24 -8.19 -4.30
N ARG A 212 -0.96 -7.86 -5.58
CA ARG A 212 -0.36 -6.61 -6.05
C ARG A 212 -1.38 -5.84 -6.87
N TRP A 213 -1.47 -4.53 -6.66
CA TRP A 213 -2.21 -3.60 -7.52
C TRP A 213 -1.25 -2.63 -8.20
N VAL A 214 -1.46 -2.39 -9.49
CA VAL A 214 -0.61 -1.53 -10.31
C VAL A 214 -1.47 -0.42 -10.91
N TYR A 215 -1.06 0.82 -10.70
CA TYR A 215 -1.74 1.99 -11.20
C TYR A 215 -0.81 2.77 -12.10
N GLU A 216 -1.28 3.10 -13.29
CA GLU A 216 -0.64 4.07 -14.17
C GLU A 216 -1.01 5.48 -13.71
N LEU A 217 0.01 6.31 -13.46
CA LEU A 217 -0.09 7.67 -12.99
C LEU A 217 0.25 8.65 -14.10
N THR A 218 -0.61 9.65 -14.26
CA THR A 218 -0.36 10.85 -15.06
C THR A 218 -0.20 12.02 -14.10
N VAL A 219 1.01 12.54 -14.00
CA VAL A 219 1.34 13.67 -13.11
C VAL A 219 0.76 14.97 -13.71
N PRO A 220 0.03 15.79 -12.92
CA PRO A 220 -0.54 17.03 -13.42
C PRO A 220 0.55 17.98 -13.94
N GLY A 221 0.33 18.60 -15.10
CA GLY A 221 1.27 19.55 -15.70
C GLY A 221 2.54 18.94 -16.28
N SER A 222 2.69 17.61 -16.26
CA SER A 222 3.85 16.91 -16.81
C SER A 222 3.50 16.17 -18.09
N ALA A 223 4.32 16.33 -19.13
CA ALA A 223 4.25 15.52 -20.35
C ALA A 223 5.07 14.22 -20.25
N SER A 224 5.40 13.81 -19.02
CA SER A 224 6.31 12.69 -18.77
C SER A 224 5.73 11.35 -19.19
N SER A 225 6.64 10.39 -19.42
CA SER A 225 6.32 8.98 -19.56
C SER A 225 5.45 8.49 -18.38
N PRO A 226 4.56 7.50 -18.62
CA PRO A 226 3.71 6.97 -17.56
C PRO A 226 4.56 6.46 -16.40
N GLN A 227 4.21 6.89 -15.18
CA GLN A 227 4.80 6.36 -13.96
C GLN A 227 3.84 5.33 -13.38
N TYR A 228 4.37 4.30 -12.75
CA TYR A 228 3.58 3.24 -12.13
C TYR A 228 3.67 3.32 -10.61
N LEU A 229 2.50 3.44 -9.97
CA LEU A 229 2.35 3.23 -8.55
C LEU A 229 2.00 1.76 -8.32
N ILE A 230 2.84 1.07 -7.57
CA ILE A 230 2.67 -0.34 -7.29
C ILE A 230 2.43 -0.49 -5.79
N VAL A 231 1.36 -1.19 -5.43
CA VAL A 231 0.97 -1.46 -4.04
C VAL A 231 0.95 -2.96 -3.80
N PHE A 232 1.73 -3.43 -2.83
CA PHE A 232 1.88 -4.83 -2.44
C PHE A 232 1.29 -5.09 -1.06
N SER A 233 0.85 -6.32 -0.86
CA SER A 233 0.77 -6.91 0.49
C SER A 233 2.13 -7.49 0.87
N ASP A 234 2.64 -7.10 2.03
CA ASP A 234 3.78 -7.76 2.67
C ASP A 234 3.31 -8.99 3.47
N ILE A 235 4.25 -9.86 3.85
CA ILE A 235 4.00 -11.13 4.57
C ILE A 235 3.32 -10.87 5.92
N ASP A 236 3.67 -9.76 6.58
CA ASP A 236 3.12 -9.35 7.87
C ASP A 236 1.73 -8.67 7.76
N GLY A 237 1.13 -8.69 6.57
CA GLY A 237 -0.12 -7.97 6.28
C GLY A 237 0.02 -6.45 6.19
N SER A 238 1.26 -5.94 6.20
CA SER A 238 1.56 -4.53 5.94
C SER A 238 1.35 -4.21 4.46
N ALA A 239 1.03 -2.95 4.15
CA ALA A 239 0.99 -2.48 2.78
C ALA A 239 2.33 -1.84 2.42
N VAL A 240 2.87 -2.18 1.27
CA VAL A 240 4.08 -1.53 0.71
C VAL A 240 3.69 -0.85 -0.58
N TYR A 241 4.15 0.37 -0.81
CA TYR A 241 3.98 1.02 -2.11
C TYR A 241 5.25 1.73 -2.57
N VAL A 242 5.42 1.76 -3.89
CA VAL A 242 6.58 2.30 -4.61
C VAL A 242 6.13 2.99 -5.90
N MET A 243 6.89 3.95 -6.38
CA MET A 243 6.77 4.48 -7.74
C MET A 243 7.94 4.01 -8.60
N SER A 244 7.67 3.65 -9.85
CA SER A 244 8.70 3.25 -10.81
C SER A 244 8.26 3.60 -12.23
N ASP A 245 9.22 3.71 -13.14
CA ASP A 245 9.01 3.79 -14.58
C ASP A 245 8.61 2.44 -15.20
N GLN A 246 8.74 1.35 -14.45
CA GLN A 246 8.40 0.00 -14.87
C GLN A 246 7.47 -0.68 -13.84
N VAL A 247 6.75 -1.72 -14.29
CA VAL A 247 5.96 -2.54 -13.38
C VAL A 247 6.88 -3.56 -12.72
N LEU A 248 7.01 -3.48 -11.40
CA LEU A 248 7.87 -4.33 -10.59
C LEU A 248 7.06 -5.33 -9.78
N THR A 249 7.62 -6.53 -9.63
CA THR A 249 7.19 -7.53 -8.67
C THR A 249 7.82 -7.30 -7.29
N LEU A 250 7.28 -7.94 -6.26
CA LEU A 250 7.84 -7.84 -4.90
C LEU A 250 9.27 -8.41 -4.83
N ASN A 251 9.55 -9.49 -5.57
CA ASN A 251 10.88 -10.10 -5.62
C ASN A 251 11.90 -9.18 -6.28
N GLU A 252 11.51 -8.50 -7.36
CA GLU A 252 12.37 -7.50 -8.02
C GLU A 252 12.63 -6.30 -7.12
N LEU A 253 11.60 -5.84 -6.39
CA LEU A 253 11.74 -4.77 -5.41
C LEU A 253 12.74 -5.13 -4.31
N GLN A 254 12.69 -6.35 -3.78
CA GLN A 254 13.65 -6.83 -2.78
C GLN A 254 15.07 -6.97 -3.36
N ALA A 255 15.19 -7.38 -4.63
CA ALA A 255 16.46 -7.53 -5.31
C ALA A 255 17.15 -6.17 -5.59
N LEU A 256 16.40 -5.07 -5.75
CA LEU A 256 16.97 -3.73 -5.96
C LEU A 256 17.90 -3.30 -4.82
N ASN A 257 17.59 -3.65 -3.57
CA ASN A 257 18.43 -3.30 -2.42
C ASN A 257 19.80 -3.99 -2.46
N ALA A 258 19.85 -5.23 -2.93
CA ALA A 258 21.10 -5.97 -3.06
C ALA A 258 22.04 -5.28 -4.08
N GLN A 259 21.47 -4.66 -5.11
CA GLN A 259 22.22 -3.98 -6.17
C GLN A 259 22.74 -2.61 -5.72
N THR A 260 21.92 -1.81 -5.03
CA THR A 260 22.36 -0.51 -4.49
C THR A 260 23.48 -0.65 -3.47
N SER A 261 23.46 -1.73 -2.66
CA SER A 261 24.53 -2.02 -1.69
C SER A 261 25.86 -2.40 -2.36
N SER A 262 25.84 -3.11 -3.49
CA SER A 262 27.05 -3.49 -4.23
C SER A 262 27.71 -2.30 -4.93
N ASN A 263 26.93 -1.34 -5.42
CA ASN A 263 27.47 -0.15 -6.10
C ASN A 263 28.11 0.84 -5.13
N HIS A 264 27.71 0.86 -3.86
CA HIS A 264 28.29 1.74 -2.85
C HIS A 264 29.63 1.23 -2.29
N GLN A 265 29.98 -0.04 -2.54
CA GLN A 265 31.22 -0.66 -2.07
C GLN A 265 32.36 -0.64 -3.12
N ALA A 266 32.06 -0.20 -4.34
CA ALA A 266 32.99 -0.16 -5.47
C ALA A 266 33.48 1.26 -5.83
N GLY A 267 33.12 2.28 -5.05
CA GLY A 267 33.58 3.67 -5.19
C GLY A 267 34.45 4.09 -4.00
#